data_AF-A0A0F8YSB7-F1
#
_entry.id   AF-A0A0F8YSB7-F1
#
_cell.length_a   1.000
_cell.length_b   1.000
_cell.length_c   1.000
_cell.angle_alpha   90.00
_cell.angle_beta   90.00
_cell.angle_gamma   90.00
#
_symmetry.space_group_name_H-M   'P 1'
#
loop_
_entity.id
_entity.type
_entity.pdbx_description
1 polymer ?
#
loop_
_entity_poly.entity_id
_entity_poly.type
_entity_poly.pdbx_seq_one_letter_code
_entity_poly.pdbx_strand_id
1 'polypeptide(L)'
;MEKRLGESFKQVSERLEQVYKGLGEMRNLASGVGDLKKVLTNVKTRGTWGEIRLGNILEQILTPEQYEMNVPTKKNSNDRVEFAIKLPGQDVDKETIVWMPIDSKFPQEDYQRLIDAQEAADKEQAEKSIKNLETRIKSEAKKIKEKYIDPPYTTDFGIMFLPIEGLYAEVLRRPGLCDTLQR
;
A
#
# COMPACT_ATOMS: atom_id res chain seq x y z
N MET A 1 -55.29 -9.29 27.47
CA MET A 1 -54.17 -8.44 26.98
C MET A 1 -52.79 -9.03 27.38
N GLU A 2 -52.68 -10.35 27.65
CA GLU A 2 -51.41 -10.98 28.08
C GLU A 2 -50.71 -11.81 26.99
N LYS A 3 -51.42 -12.22 25.92
CA LYS A 3 -50.81 -13.00 24.81
C LYS A 3 -49.79 -12.22 23.97
N ARG A 4 -49.96 -10.90 23.80
CA ARG A 4 -49.02 -10.04 23.04
C ARG A 4 -47.69 -9.80 23.77
N LEU A 5 -47.66 -9.97 25.10
CA LEU A 5 -46.45 -9.75 25.89
C LEU A 5 -45.52 -10.97 25.85
N GLY A 6 -46.08 -12.18 25.83
CA GLY A 6 -45.32 -13.43 25.66
C GLY A 6 -44.69 -13.59 24.27
N GLU A 7 -45.38 -13.15 23.21
CA GLU A 7 -44.83 -13.13 21.85
C GLU A 7 -43.71 -12.09 21.68
N SER A 8 -43.83 -10.93 22.34
CA SER A 8 -42.79 -9.91 22.35
C SER A 8 -41.54 -10.36 23.11
N PHE A 9 -41.70 -11.10 24.23
CA PHE A 9 -40.56 -11.69 24.95
C PHE A 9 -39.87 -12.81 24.14
N LYS A 10 -40.64 -13.61 23.41
CA LYS A 10 -40.08 -14.65 22.54
C LYS A 10 -39.27 -14.06 21.38
N GLN A 11 -39.75 -13.00 20.74
CA GLN A 11 -39.00 -12.28 19.71
C GLN A 11 -37.72 -11.62 20.24
N VAL A 12 -37.73 -11.12 21.48
CA VAL A 12 -36.52 -10.55 22.12
C VAL A 12 -35.52 -11.65 22.45
N SER A 13 -35.95 -12.82 22.95
CA SER A 13 -35.07 -13.98 23.17
C SER A 13 -34.48 -14.55 21.88
N GLU A 14 -35.27 -14.66 20.80
CA GLU A 14 -34.79 -15.11 19.49
C GLU A 14 -33.74 -14.15 18.90
N ARG A 15 -33.93 -12.83 19.09
CA ARG A 15 -32.92 -11.82 18.71
C ARG A 15 -31.65 -11.90 19.57
N LEU A 16 -31.77 -12.17 20.86
CA LEU A 16 -30.62 -12.39 21.74
C LEU A 16 -29.84 -13.66 21.34
N GLU A 17 -30.52 -14.73 20.97
CA GLU A 17 -29.90 -15.98 20.50
C GLU A 17 -29.20 -15.81 19.14
N GLN A 18 -29.78 -15.02 18.22
CA GLN A 18 -29.12 -14.63 16.97
C GLN A 18 -27.88 -13.74 17.21
N VAL A 19 -27.90 -12.86 18.22
CA VAL A 19 -26.71 -12.09 18.62
C VAL A 19 -25.64 -13.00 19.23
N TYR A 20 -26.01 -13.98 20.04
CA TYR A 20 -25.06 -14.97 20.58
C TYR A 20 -24.48 -15.89 19.50
N LYS A 21 -25.26 -16.28 18.48
CA LYS A 21 -24.74 -17.01 17.30
C LYS A 21 -23.82 -16.14 16.44
N GLY A 22 -24.17 -14.87 16.22
CA GLY A 22 -23.30 -13.91 15.52
C GLY A 22 -21.97 -13.65 16.25
N LEU A 23 -21.98 -13.67 17.60
CA LEU A 23 -20.77 -13.64 18.42
C LEU A 23 -20.02 -15.00 18.44
N GLY A 24 -20.72 -16.11 18.20
CA GLY A 24 -20.13 -17.45 18.04
C GLY A 24 -19.34 -17.61 16.74
N GLU A 25 -19.77 -16.95 15.66
CA GLU A 25 -19.02 -16.86 14.40
C GLU A 25 -17.72 -16.03 14.53
N MET A 26 -17.65 -15.11 15.50
CA MET A 26 -16.38 -14.46 15.89
C MET A 26 -15.38 -15.40 16.60
N ARG A 27 -15.78 -16.59 17.05
CA ARG A 27 -14.81 -17.56 17.60
C ARG A 27 -14.01 -18.27 16.51
N ASN A 28 -14.34 -18.06 15.24
CA ASN A 28 -13.51 -18.46 14.10
C ASN A 28 -12.55 -17.35 13.63
N LEU A 29 -12.48 -16.20 14.32
CA LEU A 29 -11.44 -15.19 14.06
C LEU A 29 -10.05 -15.60 14.56
N ALA A 30 -9.90 -16.79 15.15
CA ALA A 30 -8.60 -17.33 15.54
C ALA A 30 -7.82 -17.97 14.37
N SER A 31 -8.43 -18.18 13.18
CA SER A 31 -7.70 -18.68 11.99
C SER A 31 -7.18 -17.56 11.07
N GLY A 32 -7.62 -16.31 11.26
CA GLY A 32 -7.26 -15.18 10.38
C GLY A 32 -5.78 -14.80 10.40
N VAL A 33 -5.06 -15.12 11.48
CA VAL A 33 -3.62 -14.86 11.60
C VAL A 33 -2.79 -15.84 10.74
N GLY A 34 -3.31 -17.05 10.49
CA GLY A 34 -2.67 -18.04 9.61
C GLY A 34 -2.90 -17.76 8.14
N ASP A 35 -4.08 -17.27 7.76
CA ASP A 35 -4.38 -16.86 6.39
C ASP A 35 -3.70 -15.54 6.02
N LEU A 36 -3.53 -14.59 6.94
CA LEU A 36 -2.63 -13.44 6.73
C LEU A 36 -1.21 -13.90 6.38
N LYS A 37 -0.66 -14.86 7.14
CA LYS A 37 0.67 -15.42 6.86
C LYS A 37 0.73 -16.10 5.48
N LYS A 38 -0.33 -16.76 5.02
CA LYS A 38 -0.43 -17.42 3.69
C LYS A 38 -0.71 -16.45 2.54
N VAL A 39 -1.46 -15.39 2.78
CA VAL A 39 -1.75 -14.32 1.80
C VAL A 39 -0.48 -13.49 1.55
N LEU A 40 0.39 -13.37 2.56
CA LEU A 40 1.70 -12.73 2.47
C LEU A 40 2.77 -13.55 1.73
N THR A 41 2.53 -14.81 1.33
CA THR A 41 3.51 -15.60 0.55
C THR A 41 3.39 -15.44 -0.97
N ASN A 42 2.29 -14.90 -1.49
CA ASN A 42 2.08 -14.70 -2.93
C ASN A 42 2.45 -13.27 -3.38
N VAL A 43 3.37 -13.15 -4.35
CA VAL A 43 3.84 -11.87 -4.93
C VAL A 43 2.67 -10.96 -5.35
N LYS A 44 1.63 -11.51 -5.99
CA LYS A 44 0.51 -10.72 -6.51
C LYS A 44 -0.36 -10.16 -5.38
N THR A 45 -0.67 -11.01 -4.40
CA THR A 45 -1.49 -10.62 -3.25
C THR A 45 -0.80 -9.57 -2.37
N ARG A 46 0.53 -9.60 -2.32
CA ARG A 46 1.33 -8.57 -1.64
C ARG A 46 1.29 -7.20 -2.32
N GLY A 47 1.38 -7.16 -3.65
CA GLY A 47 1.22 -5.92 -4.41
C GLY A 47 -0.13 -5.27 -4.10
N THR A 48 -1.20 -6.08 -4.18
CA THR A 48 -2.56 -5.65 -3.83
C THR A 48 -2.68 -5.17 -2.38
N TRP A 49 -1.97 -5.76 -1.43
CA TRP A 49 -2.01 -5.30 -0.03
C TRP A 49 -1.36 -3.92 0.15
N GLY A 50 -0.25 -3.66 -0.55
CA GLY A 50 0.39 -2.34 -0.57
C GLY A 50 -0.53 -1.27 -1.18
N GLU A 51 -1.15 -1.60 -2.31
CA GLU A 51 -2.15 -0.75 -2.99
C GLU A 51 -3.35 -0.43 -2.08
N ILE A 52 -3.89 -1.43 -1.35
CA ILE A 52 -4.98 -1.23 -0.39
C ILE A 52 -4.54 -0.30 0.74
N ARG A 53 -3.33 -0.49 1.31
CA ARG A 53 -2.82 0.39 2.37
C ARG A 53 -2.67 1.83 1.88
N LEU A 54 -2.15 2.02 0.67
CA LEU A 54 -2.03 3.34 0.05
C LEU A 54 -3.41 3.97 -0.18
N GLY A 55 -4.36 3.21 -0.75
CA GLY A 55 -5.74 3.67 -0.97
C GLY A 55 -6.41 4.15 0.32
N ASN A 56 -6.33 3.35 1.39
CA ASN A 56 -6.90 3.71 2.69
C ASN A 56 -6.29 5.02 3.26
N ILE A 57 -5.00 5.25 3.05
CA ILE A 57 -4.33 6.49 3.49
C ILE A 57 -4.85 7.68 2.68
N LEU A 58 -4.95 7.52 1.35
CA LEU A 58 -5.44 8.58 0.47
C LEU A 58 -6.90 8.93 0.78
N GLU A 59 -7.76 7.95 1.00
CA GLU A 59 -9.18 8.15 1.38
C GLU A 59 -9.35 8.89 2.70
N GLN A 60 -8.42 8.73 3.65
CA GLN A 60 -8.49 9.42 4.94
C GLN A 60 -8.02 10.88 4.88
N ILE A 61 -7.17 11.23 3.91
CA ILE A 61 -6.49 12.53 3.84
C ILE A 61 -7.07 13.41 2.74
N LEU A 62 -7.56 12.83 1.65
CA LEU A 62 -8.00 13.53 0.43
C LEU A 62 -9.47 13.25 0.14
N THR A 63 -10.14 14.19 -0.51
CA THR A 63 -11.45 13.92 -1.09
C THR A 63 -11.32 13.08 -2.37
N PRO A 64 -12.34 12.29 -2.75
CA PRO A 64 -12.29 11.45 -3.95
C PRO A 64 -11.99 12.21 -5.24
N GLU A 65 -12.28 13.51 -5.30
CA GLU A 65 -12.02 14.35 -6.46
C GLU A 65 -10.53 14.73 -6.59
N GLN A 66 -9.75 14.65 -5.51
CA GLN A 66 -8.35 15.11 -5.46
C GLN A 66 -7.34 14.06 -5.92
N TYR A 67 -7.74 12.81 -6.14
CA TYR A 67 -6.87 11.76 -6.66
C TYR A 67 -7.65 10.80 -7.57
N GLU A 68 -6.93 10.02 -8.37
CA GLU A 68 -7.52 8.94 -9.16
C GLU A 68 -6.67 7.67 -9.04
N MET A 69 -7.32 6.53 -9.29
CA MET A 69 -6.71 5.21 -9.29
C MET A 69 -6.44 4.74 -10.71
N ASN A 70 -5.36 3.97 -10.91
CA ASN A 70 -4.99 3.38 -12.19
C ASN A 70 -4.93 4.45 -13.30
N VAL A 71 -4.07 5.46 -13.17
CA VAL A 71 -4.06 6.62 -14.07
C VAL A 71 -2.95 6.48 -15.12
N PRO A 72 -3.23 6.66 -16.43
CA PRO A 72 -2.20 6.79 -17.45
C PRO A 72 -1.66 8.23 -17.43
N THR A 73 -0.60 8.47 -16.65
CA THR A 73 -0.06 9.83 -16.43
C THR A 73 0.83 10.32 -17.58
N LYS A 74 1.42 9.40 -18.35
CA LYS A 74 2.31 9.68 -19.46
C LYS A 74 1.59 9.61 -20.80
N LYS A 75 1.81 10.61 -21.66
CA LYS A 75 1.21 10.62 -23.00
C LYS A 75 1.76 9.48 -23.85
N ASN A 76 0.88 8.86 -24.63
CA ASN A 76 1.20 7.74 -25.52
C ASN A 76 1.77 6.49 -24.79
N SER A 77 1.55 6.37 -23.47
CA SER A 77 1.85 5.15 -22.72
C SER A 77 0.55 4.48 -22.27
N ASN A 78 0.59 3.15 -22.21
CA ASN A 78 -0.46 2.34 -21.60
C ASN A 78 -0.12 1.97 -20.14
N ASP A 79 1.04 2.38 -19.64
CA ASP A 79 1.40 2.19 -18.23
C ASP A 79 0.47 3.03 -17.34
N ARG A 80 -0.11 2.39 -16.33
CA ARG A 80 -1.02 3.02 -15.38
C ARG A 80 -0.38 3.00 -14.00
N VAL A 81 -0.24 4.16 -13.39
CA VAL A 81 0.19 4.27 -12.00
C VAL A 81 -0.97 3.91 -11.08
N GLU A 82 -0.69 3.25 -9.96
CA GLU A 82 -1.71 2.81 -9.01
C GLU A 82 -2.59 3.97 -8.52
N PHE A 83 -1.97 5.09 -8.14
CA PHE A 83 -2.66 6.30 -7.75
C PHE A 83 -1.96 7.54 -8.32
N ALA A 84 -2.72 8.60 -8.59
CA ALA A 84 -2.17 9.91 -8.91
C ALA A 84 -2.98 11.02 -8.24
N ILE A 85 -2.30 11.96 -7.59
CA ILE A 85 -2.94 13.15 -7.00
C ILE A 85 -3.09 14.22 -8.08
N LYS A 86 -4.25 14.89 -8.09
CA LYS A 86 -4.54 16.03 -8.95
C LYS A 86 -3.99 17.29 -8.31
N LEU A 87 -3.01 17.91 -8.96
CA LEU A 87 -2.49 19.20 -8.59
C LEU A 87 -3.02 20.27 -9.57
N PRO A 88 -3.30 21.49 -9.08
CA PRO A 88 -3.61 22.61 -9.97
C PRO A 88 -2.38 22.94 -10.82
N GLY A 89 -2.58 23.16 -12.12
CA GLY A 89 -1.52 23.57 -13.05
C GLY A 89 -0.87 24.90 -12.65
N GLN A 90 0.43 25.03 -12.97
CA GLN A 90 1.25 26.16 -12.54
C GLN A 90 1.07 27.44 -13.38
N ASP A 91 0.48 27.40 -14.58
CA ASP A 91 0.34 28.62 -15.42
C ASP A 91 -0.86 28.64 -16.38
N VAL A 92 -1.42 29.86 -16.50
CA VAL A 92 -2.49 30.39 -17.39
C VAL A 92 -3.88 29.74 -17.34
N ASP A 93 -3.98 28.42 -17.27
CA ASP A 93 -5.27 27.71 -17.18
C ASP A 93 -5.37 26.94 -15.87
N LYS A 94 -6.06 27.53 -14.88
CA LYS A 94 -6.41 26.88 -13.60
C LYS A 94 -7.23 25.59 -13.76
N GLU A 95 -7.67 25.29 -14.98
CA GLU A 95 -8.39 24.07 -15.35
C GLU A 95 -7.47 22.90 -15.74
N THR A 96 -6.17 23.15 -15.97
CA THR A 96 -5.23 22.08 -16.35
C THR A 96 -4.78 21.31 -15.11
N ILE A 97 -5.11 20.02 -15.07
CA ILE A 97 -4.69 19.10 -14.01
C ILE A 97 -3.26 18.63 -14.29
N VAL A 98 -2.39 18.73 -13.28
CA VAL A 98 -1.06 18.13 -13.27
C VAL A 98 -1.10 16.91 -12.34
N TRP A 99 -0.66 15.76 -12.84
CA TRP A 99 -0.65 14.53 -12.04
C TRP A 99 0.61 14.40 -11.19
N MET A 100 0.46 14.05 -9.91
CA MET A 100 1.56 13.59 -9.08
C MET A 100 1.44 12.06 -8.89
N PRO A 101 2.22 11.25 -9.62
CA PRO A 101 2.12 9.79 -9.58
C PRO A 101 2.58 9.22 -8.24
N ILE A 102 1.88 8.20 -7.74
CA ILE A 102 2.21 7.45 -6.53
C ILE A 102 2.12 5.95 -6.82
N ASP A 103 3.23 5.24 -6.67
CA ASP A 103 3.34 3.80 -6.95
C ASP A 103 3.87 3.07 -5.72
N SER A 104 3.17 2.02 -5.30
CA SER A 104 3.52 1.16 -4.17
C SER A 104 4.53 0.09 -4.60
N LYS A 105 5.65 0.02 -3.88
CA LYS A 105 6.70 -0.97 -4.12
C LYS A 105 6.96 -1.84 -2.91
N PHE A 106 7.14 -3.13 -3.18
CA PHE A 106 7.28 -4.14 -2.15
C PHE A 106 8.38 -5.17 -2.43
N PRO A 107 9.66 -4.80 -2.33
CA PRO A 107 10.79 -5.73 -2.44
C PRO A 107 10.93 -6.61 -1.19
N GLN A 108 9.86 -7.31 -0.78
CA GLN A 108 9.84 -8.09 0.45
C GLN A 108 10.86 -9.22 0.44
N GLU A 109 11.15 -9.85 -0.70
CA GLU A 109 12.15 -10.93 -0.74
C GLU A 109 13.55 -10.42 -0.41
N ASP A 110 13.94 -9.26 -0.95
CA ASP A 110 15.19 -8.60 -0.61
C ASP A 110 15.23 -8.19 0.86
N TYR A 111 14.11 -7.67 1.37
CA TYR A 111 13.97 -7.31 2.79
C TYR A 111 14.01 -8.53 3.72
N GLN A 112 13.34 -9.63 3.39
CA GLN A 112 13.33 -10.85 4.19
C GLN A 112 14.72 -11.49 4.23
N ARG A 113 15.41 -11.55 3.09
CA ARG A 113 16.81 -11.99 3.04
C ARG A 113 17.75 -11.16 3.91
N LEU A 114 17.43 -9.89 4.13
CA LEU A 114 18.16 -9.05 5.06
C LEU A 114 17.84 -9.44 6.51
N ILE A 115 16.56 -9.56 6.86
CA ILE A 115 16.13 -9.96 8.21
C ILE A 115 16.69 -11.34 8.58
N ASP A 116 16.57 -12.33 7.71
CA ASP A 116 17.06 -13.69 7.97
C ASP A 116 18.58 -13.72 8.23
N ALA A 117 19.35 -12.91 7.47
CA ALA A 117 20.79 -12.79 7.66
C ALA A 117 21.16 -12.10 8.98
N GLN A 118 20.40 -11.07 9.37
CA GLN A 118 20.56 -10.40 10.65
C GLN A 118 20.24 -11.32 11.83
N GLU A 119 19.15 -12.08 11.74
CA GLU A 119 18.75 -13.07 12.75
C GLU A 119 19.78 -14.21 12.91
N ALA A 120 20.38 -14.64 11.79
CA ALA A 120 21.46 -15.63 11.79
C ALA A 120 22.81 -15.07 12.27
N ALA A 121 22.89 -13.77 12.58
CA ALA A 121 24.13 -13.05 12.88
C ALA A 121 25.22 -13.19 11.79
N ASP A 122 24.80 -13.42 10.54
CA ASP A 122 25.67 -13.54 9.38
C ASP A 122 25.92 -12.14 8.79
N LYS A 123 27.05 -11.54 9.20
CA LYS A 123 27.43 -10.19 8.78
C LYS A 123 27.67 -10.08 7.26
N GLU A 124 28.28 -11.10 6.66
CA GLU A 124 28.62 -11.07 5.23
C GLU A 124 27.35 -11.12 4.39
N GLN A 125 26.43 -12.05 4.73
CA GLN A 125 25.17 -12.17 4.03
C GLN A 125 24.27 -10.95 4.27
N ALA A 126 24.28 -10.36 5.47
CA ALA A 126 23.53 -9.13 5.75
C ALA A 126 24.02 -7.97 4.88
N GLU A 127 25.33 -7.74 4.78
CA GLU A 127 25.90 -6.69 3.92
C GLU A 127 25.53 -6.88 2.44
N LYS A 128 25.56 -8.12 1.96
CA LYS A 128 25.16 -8.46 0.59
C LYS A 128 23.66 -8.21 0.36
N SER A 129 22.81 -8.65 1.28
CA SER A 129 21.36 -8.44 1.21
C SER A 129 21.01 -6.95 1.21
N ILE A 130 21.71 -6.12 2.00
CA ILE A 130 21.52 -4.66 2.00
C ILE A 130 21.84 -4.05 0.62
N LYS A 131 22.98 -4.41 0.01
CA LYS A 131 23.37 -3.90 -1.32
C LYS A 131 22.36 -4.31 -2.40
N ASN A 132 21.84 -5.53 -2.31
CA ASN A 132 20.80 -6.01 -3.22
C ASN A 132 19.50 -5.22 -3.05
N LEU A 133 19.07 -4.97 -1.81
CA LEU A 133 17.90 -4.16 -1.50
C LEU A 133 18.06 -2.73 -2.04
N GLU A 134 19.22 -2.11 -1.84
CA GLU A 134 19.53 -0.77 -2.37
C GLU A 134 19.43 -0.73 -3.91
N THR A 135 20.03 -1.70 -4.58
CA THR A 135 19.98 -1.84 -6.04
C THR A 135 18.53 -2.03 -6.51
N ARG A 136 17.74 -2.81 -5.78
CA ARG A 136 16.35 -3.04 -6.10
C ARG A 136 15.52 -1.77 -5.98
N ILE A 137 15.67 -1.01 -4.90
CA ILE A 137 14.98 0.27 -4.69
C ILE A 137 15.33 1.27 -5.80
N LYS A 138 16.61 1.40 -6.16
CA LYS A 138 17.05 2.25 -7.28
C LYS A 138 16.41 1.83 -8.61
N SER A 139 16.32 0.53 -8.87
CA SER A 139 15.67 -0.01 -10.07
C SER A 139 14.17 0.32 -10.11
N GLU A 140 13.45 0.15 -8.99
CA GLU A 140 12.03 0.50 -8.93
C GLU A 140 11.80 2.02 -9.10
N ALA A 141 12.68 2.86 -8.55
CA ALA A 141 12.60 4.31 -8.73
C ALA A 141 12.81 4.72 -10.19
N LYS A 142 13.78 4.09 -10.84
CA LYS A 142 14.03 4.28 -12.29
C LYS A 142 12.80 3.89 -13.11
N LYS A 143 12.15 2.76 -12.80
CA LYS A 143 10.91 2.35 -13.49
C LYS A 143 9.78 3.37 -13.30
N ILE A 144 9.60 3.88 -12.08
CA ILE A 144 8.59 4.92 -11.79
C ILE A 144 8.84 6.16 -12.66
N LYS A 145 10.10 6.62 -12.72
CA LYS A 145 10.52 7.74 -13.57
C LYS A 145 10.23 7.49 -15.05
N GLU A 146 10.63 6.34 -15.57
CA GLU A 146 10.47 6.03 -17.00
C GLU A 146 9.01 5.85 -17.42
N LYS A 147 8.19 5.24 -16.56
CA LYS A 147 6.79 4.90 -16.87
C LYS A 147 5.81 6.03 -16.64
N TYR A 148 5.99 6.81 -15.57
CA TYR A 148 4.92 7.68 -15.06
C TYR A 148 5.25 9.16 -15.04
N ILE A 149 6.52 9.56 -15.13
CA ILE A 149 6.93 10.97 -15.14
C ILE A 149 6.98 11.48 -16.57
N ASP A 150 6.17 12.50 -16.87
CA ASP A 150 6.01 13.13 -18.19
C ASP A 150 5.61 14.63 -18.08
N PRO A 151 6.47 15.52 -17.54
CA PRO A 151 6.21 16.95 -17.56
C PRO A 151 5.95 17.48 -18.99
N PRO A 152 4.99 18.40 -19.20
CA PRO A 152 4.26 19.17 -18.19
C PRO A 152 2.96 18.52 -17.67
N TYR A 153 2.63 17.29 -18.07
CA TYR A 153 1.38 16.63 -17.66
C TYR A 153 1.46 16.03 -16.25
N THR A 154 2.68 15.84 -15.76
CA THR A 154 2.96 15.38 -14.41
C THR A 154 3.91 16.33 -13.70
N THR A 155 4.04 16.15 -12.39
CA THR A 155 5.19 16.63 -11.63
C THR A 155 6.49 16.06 -12.20
N ASP A 156 7.61 16.76 -11.96
CA ASP A 156 8.97 16.32 -12.32
C ASP A 156 9.50 15.20 -11.40
N PHE A 157 8.78 14.89 -10.33
CA PHE A 157 9.00 13.76 -9.43
C PHE A 157 7.75 12.88 -9.31
N GLY A 158 7.90 11.71 -8.70
CA GLY A 158 6.81 10.84 -8.28
C GLY A 158 7.09 10.24 -6.91
N ILE A 159 6.07 9.69 -6.27
CA ILE A 159 6.20 9.09 -4.93
C ILE A 159 6.31 7.57 -5.06
N MET A 160 7.40 7.01 -4.52
CA MET A 160 7.48 5.58 -4.24
C MET A 160 6.95 5.32 -2.84
N PHE A 161 5.83 4.63 -2.73
CA PHE A 161 5.26 4.24 -1.45
C PHE A 161 5.82 2.89 -1.00
N LEU A 162 6.33 2.82 0.24
CA LEU A 162 6.83 1.59 0.84
C LEU A 162 5.90 1.20 2.02
N PRO A 163 5.05 0.18 1.87
CA PRO A 163 4.00 -0.13 2.85
C PRO A 163 4.49 -0.83 4.12
N ILE A 164 5.78 -1.21 4.22
CA ILE A 164 6.37 -1.70 5.47
C ILE A 164 7.30 -0.64 6.05
N GLU A 165 7.05 -0.27 7.29
CA GLU A 165 7.85 0.70 8.04
C GLU A 165 9.30 0.25 8.26
N GLY A 166 9.52 -1.04 8.55
CA GLY A 166 10.88 -1.59 8.68
C GLY A 166 11.70 -1.49 7.39
N LEU A 167 11.10 -1.80 6.23
CA LEU A 167 11.71 -1.60 4.92
C LEU A 167 12.02 -0.13 4.67
N TYR A 168 11.06 0.77 4.94
CA TYR A 168 11.27 2.21 4.81
C TYR A 168 12.43 2.70 5.71
N ALA A 169 12.49 2.23 6.96
CA ALA A 169 13.57 2.55 7.88
C ALA A 169 14.93 2.05 7.38
N GLU A 170 15.01 0.85 6.82
CA GLU A 170 16.25 0.33 6.24
C GLU A 170 16.70 1.15 5.03
N VAL A 171 15.77 1.61 4.18
CA VAL A 171 16.08 2.53 3.08
C VAL A 171 16.64 3.85 3.59
N LEU A 172 16.03 4.45 4.61
CA LEU A 172 16.49 5.72 5.21
C LEU A 172 17.86 5.61 5.88
N ARG A 173 18.20 4.45 6.44
CA ARG A 173 19.51 4.21 7.08
C ARG A 173 20.67 4.22 6.08
N ARG A 174 20.41 4.16 4.76
CA ARG A 174 21.44 4.13 3.72
C ARG A 174 21.93 5.54 3.40
N PRO A 175 23.20 5.88 3.72
CA PRO A 175 23.74 7.19 3.40
C PRO A 175 23.68 7.45 1.90
N GLY A 176 23.14 8.61 1.50
CA GLY A 176 23.09 9.05 0.11
C GLY A 176 22.05 8.34 -0.78
N LEU A 177 21.33 7.32 -0.28
CA LEU A 177 20.30 6.66 -1.08
C LEU A 177 19.13 7.61 -1.36
N CYS A 178 18.59 8.27 -0.33
CA CYS A 178 17.52 9.25 -0.50
C CYS A 178 17.93 10.40 -1.42
N ASP A 179 19.15 10.93 -1.27
CA ASP A 179 19.67 11.99 -2.13
C ASP A 179 19.77 11.56 -3.60
N THR A 180 20.12 10.28 -3.83
CA THR A 180 20.16 9.71 -5.18
C THR A 180 18.75 9.57 -5.77
N LEU A 181 17.76 9.20 -4.94
CA LEU A 181 16.37 9.03 -5.37
C LEU A 181 15.66 10.36 -5.65
N GLN A 182 16.13 11.46 -5.06
CA GLN A 182 15.58 12.80 -5.27
C GLN A 182 16.14 13.54 -6.50
N ARG A 183 17.07 12.94 -7.25
CA ARG A 183 17.69 13.50 -8.46
C ARG A 183 17.12 12.87 -9.74
#